data_AF-A0A7W1RCT8-F1
#
_entry.id   AF-A0A7W1RCT8-F1
#
_cell.length_a   1.000
_cell.length_b   1.000
_cell.length_c   1.000
_cell.angle_alpha   90.00
_cell.angle_beta   90.00
_cell.angle_gamma   90.00
#
_symmetry.space_group_name_H-M   'P 1'
#
loop_
_entity.id
_entity.type
_entity.pdbx_description
1 polymer ?
#
loop_
_entity_poly.entity_id
_entity_poly.type
_entity_poly.pdbx_seq_one_letter_code
_entity_poly.pdbx_strand_id
1 'polypeptide(L)'
;AALKHLARPSIYTIDSSQIGAATLAALRRFGHLTNITTGGGEGAGAAANAIAVARFTDNQFGWGVKEPGHGLVFANAARPLDAAAAAPLSATGDYGPLLLLEGAAQIPASLADYLGNIQPAYTPAFNFRPVRGVYNHGWLIGDEQAITAVTQAELDSLLEISPRKQSSEPSVSQVE
;
A
#
# COMPACT_ATOMS: atom_id res chain seq x y z
N ALA A 1 -15.06 3.94 -26.99
CA ALA A 1 -14.72 3.08 -28.15
C ALA A 1 -13.89 1.88 -27.73
N ALA A 2 -12.75 2.07 -27.05
CA ALA A 2 -11.84 0.99 -26.62
C ALA A 2 -12.52 -0.19 -25.87
N LEU A 3 -13.32 0.07 -24.83
CA LEU A 3 -13.95 -0.99 -24.03
C LEU A 3 -14.89 -1.92 -24.82
N LYS A 4 -15.47 -1.44 -25.95
CA LYS A 4 -16.34 -2.28 -26.81
C LYS A 4 -15.55 -3.35 -27.57
N HIS A 5 -14.26 -3.10 -27.81
CA HIS A 5 -13.38 -4.04 -28.51
C HIS A 5 -12.78 -5.08 -27.57
N LEU A 6 -12.89 -4.87 -26.25
CA LEU A 6 -12.47 -5.83 -25.24
C LEU A 6 -13.62 -6.82 -25.00
N ALA A 7 -13.36 -8.11 -25.14
CA ALA A 7 -14.36 -9.16 -24.96
C ALA A 7 -14.64 -9.40 -23.46
N ARG A 8 -15.56 -8.61 -22.89
CA ARG A 8 -15.96 -8.64 -21.47
C ARG A 8 -14.80 -8.39 -20.49
N PRO A 9 -14.19 -7.20 -20.50
CA PRO A 9 -13.05 -6.90 -19.63
C PRO A 9 -13.39 -6.93 -18.14
N SER A 10 -12.40 -7.25 -17.30
CA SER A 10 -12.42 -6.87 -15.89
C SER A 10 -12.13 -5.36 -15.78
N ILE A 11 -12.95 -4.65 -15.03
CA ILE A 11 -12.88 -3.20 -14.86
C ILE A 11 -12.70 -2.92 -13.37
N TYR A 12 -11.60 -2.26 -13.02
CA TYR A 12 -11.29 -1.88 -11.65
C TYR A 12 -11.52 -0.39 -11.47
N THR A 13 -12.20 -0.01 -10.39
CA THR A 13 -12.31 1.38 -9.93
C THR A 13 -11.64 1.53 -8.58
N ILE A 14 -11.04 2.69 -8.33
CA ILE A 14 -10.52 3.05 -7.02
C ILE A 14 -11.52 4.03 -6.43
N ASP A 15 -12.04 3.72 -5.24
CA ASP A 15 -13.09 4.48 -4.57
C ASP A 15 -14.22 4.94 -5.50
N SER A 16 -15.08 4.00 -5.90
CA SER A 16 -16.22 4.32 -6.78
C SER A 16 -17.19 5.37 -6.23
N SER A 17 -17.10 5.76 -4.95
CA SER A 17 -17.93 6.84 -4.39
C SER A 17 -17.66 8.19 -5.07
N GLN A 18 -16.44 8.37 -5.62
CA GLN A 18 -16.05 9.57 -6.37
C GLN A 18 -16.50 9.54 -7.84
N ILE A 19 -17.12 8.43 -8.29
CA ILE A 19 -17.52 8.22 -9.69
C ILE A 19 -19.04 8.31 -9.80
N GLY A 20 -19.54 9.13 -10.72
CA GLY A 20 -20.97 9.30 -10.95
C GLY A 20 -21.70 7.99 -11.26
N ALA A 21 -22.89 7.81 -10.69
CA ALA A 21 -23.70 6.59 -10.82
C ALA A 21 -23.97 6.20 -12.28
N ALA A 22 -24.21 7.18 -13.16
CA ALA A 22 -24.40 6.96 -14.58
C ALA A 22 -23.17 6.33 -15.26
N THR A 23 -21.96 6.77 -14.88
CA THR A 23 -20.69 6.22 -15.38
C THR A 23 -20.51 4.78 -14.90
N LEU A 24 -20.75 4.51 -13.61
CA LEU A 24 -20.67 3.15 -13.08
C LEU A 24 -21.68 2.21 -13.76
N ALA A 25 -22.91 2.67 -14.00
CA ALA A 25 -23.91 1.92 -14.74
C ALA A 25 -23.46 1.64 -16.19
N ALA A 26 -22.84 2.61 -16.85
CA ALA A 26 -22.28 2.42 -18.19
C ALA A 26 -21.13 1.40 -18.21
N LEU A 27 -20.21 1.45 -17.24
CA LEU A 27 -19.08 0.51 -17.14
C LEU A 27 -19.54 -0.94 -16.96
N ARG A 28 -20.55 -1.17 -16.10
CA ARG A 28 -21.13 -2.51 -15.87
C ARG A 28 -21.73 -3.16 -17.12
N ARG A 29 -22.10 -2.36 -18.12
CA ARG A 29 -22.61 -2.90 -19.40
C ARG A 29 -21.49 -3.51 -20.26
N PHE A 30 -20.23 -3.14 -20.03
CA PHE A 30 -19.10 -3.65 -20.80
C PHE A 30 -18.45 -4.87 -20.14
N GLY A 31 -18.40 -4.93 -18.82
CA GLY A 31 -17.62 -5.96 -18.13
C GLY A 31 -17.89 -6.05 -16.63
N HIS A 32 -17.12 -6.91 -15.96
CA HIS A 32 -17.21 -7.09 -14.52
C HIS A 32 -16.55 -5.90 -13.82
N LEU A 33 -17.30 -5.22 -12.95
CA LEU A 33 -16.82 -4.04 -12.23
C LEU A 33 -16.45 -4.44 -10.80
N THR A 34 -15.18 -4.26 -10.46
CA THR A 34 -14.65 -4.48 -9.11
C THR A 34 -14.22 -3.15 -8.52
N ASN A 35 -14.74 -2.81 -7.35
CA ASN A 35 -14.36 -1.59 -6.65
C ASN A 35 -13.26 -1.89 -5.62
N ILE A 36 -12.14 -1.20 -5.74
CA ILE A 36 -11.05 -1.17 -4.78
C ILE A 36 -11.39 -0.08 -3.77
N THR A 37 -11.85 -0.49 -2.59
CA THR A 37 -12.24 0.40 -1.50
C THR A 37 -11.12 0.53 -0.48
N THR A 38 -10.99 1.71 0.10
CA THR A 38 -10.18 1.90 1.31
C THR A 38 -10.72 1.04 2.45
N GLY A 39 -9.83 0.52 3.29
CA GLY A 39 -10.25 -0.14 4.52
C GLY A 39 -10.92 0.88 5.45
N GLY A 40 -11.90 0.44 6.26
CA GLY A 40 -12.65 1.32 7.16
C GLY A 40 -11.79 2.11 8.18
N GLY A 41 -10.51 1.78 8.34
CA GLY A 41 -9.54 2.49 9.18
C GLY A 41 -8.56 3.41 8.43
N GLU A 42 -8.52 3.41 7.10
CA GLU A 42 -7.50 4.14 6.32
C GLU A 42 -7.91 5.58 5.98
N GLY A 43 -9.15 5.96 6.27
CA GLY A 43 -9.68 7.30 5.98
C GLY A 43 -10.00 7.52 4.50
N ALA A 44 -9.99 8.79 4.09
CA ALA A 44 -10.21 9.23 2.71
C ALA A 44 -8.98 10.01 2.21
N GLY A 45 -8.78 10.05 0.90
CA GLY A 45 -7.68 10.82 0.28
C GLY A 45 -6.81 9.98 -0.64
N ALA A 46 -5.78 10.62 -1.19
CA ALA A 46 -4.90 9.99 -2.16
C ALA A 46 -4.04 8.88 -1.52
N ALA A 47 -3.57 9.12 -0.27
CA ALA A 47 -2.83 8.14 0.50
C ALA A 47 -3.65 6.87 0.77
N ALA A 48 -4.89 7.03 1.26
CA ALA A 48 -5.80 5.91 1.54
C ALA A 48 -6.08 5.08 0.27
N ASN A 49 -6.35 5.75 -0.84
CA ASN A 49 -6.57 5.10 -2.14
C ASN A 49 -5.34 4.31 -2.62
N ALA A 50 -4.14 4.86 -2.44
CA ALA A 50 -2.89 4.18 -2.80
C ALA A 50 -2.67 2.92 -1.94
N ILE A 51 -2.96 2.99 -0.64
CA ILE A 51 -2.89 1.85 0.28
C ILE A 51 -3.90 0.76 -0.13
N ALA A 52 -5.13 1.16 -0.48
CA ALA A 52 -6.15 0.23 -0.93
C ALA A 52 -5.68 -0.56 -2.18
N VAL A 53 -5.04 0.12 -3.13
CA VAL A 53 -4.45 -0.50 -4.32
C VAL A 53 -3.27 -1.41 -3.97
N ALA A 54 -2.41 -1.00 -3.04
CA ALA A 54 -1.28 -1.81 -2.59
C ALA A 54 -1.74 -3.13 -1.94
N ARG A 55 -2.80 -3.08 -1.13
CA ARG A 55 -3.40 -4.27 -0.50
C ARG A 55 -4.22 -5.12 -1.47
N PHE A 56 -4.76 -4.52 -2.54
CA PHE A 56 -5.68 -5.21 -3.42
C PHE A 56 -4.99 -6.33 -4.19
N THR A 57 -5.64 -7.48 -4.24
CA THR A 57 -5.37 -8.55 -5.20
C THR A 57 -6.62 -9.40 -5.36
N ASP A 58 -6.89 -9.84 -6.58
CA ASP A 58 -7.90 -10.86 -6.88
C ASP A 58 -7.26 -12.16 -7.42
N ASN A 59 -5.96 -12.34 -7.18
CA ASN A 59 -5.08 -13.38 -7.72
C ASN A 59 -4.78 -13.27 -9.23
N GLN A 60 -5.48 -12.41 -9.98
CA GLN A 60 -5.20 -12.15 -11.39
C GLN A 60 -4.60 -10.76 -11.61
N PHE A 61 -4.95 -9.82 -10.76
CA PHE A 61 -4.53 -8.43 -10.79
C PHE A 61 -4.32 -7.89 -9.36
N GLY A 62 -3.43 -6.91 -9.24
CA GLY A 62 -3.09 -6.26 -7.98
C GLY A 62 -1.82 -6.80 -7.34
N TRP A 63 -1.38 -6.12 -6.28
CA TRP A 63 -0.13 -6.40 -5.59
C TRP A 63 -0.30 -7.34 -4.41
N GLY A 64 -1.36 -7.17 -3.63
CA GLY A 64 -1.63 -8.00 -2.47
C GLY A 64 -0.67 -7.82 -1.30
N VAL A 65 0.03 -6.68 -1.18
CA VAL A 65 1.01 -6.42 -0.11
C VAL A 65 0.29 -6.25 1.22
N LYS A 66 0.27 -7.31 2.04
CA LYS A 66 -0.41 -7.38 3.35
C LYS A 66 0.49 -7.89 4.47
N GLU A 67 1.73 -8.23 4.13
CA GLU A 67 2.73 -8.81 5.02
C GLU A 67 4.10 -8.16 4.77
N PRO A 68 5.11 -8.41 5.61
CA PRO A 68 6.45 -7.86 5.41
C PRO A 68 7.22 -8.50 4.26
N GLY A 69 8.26 -7.81 3.78
CA GLY A 69 9.23 -8.31 2.80
C GLY A 69 9.02 -7.80 1.38
N HIS A 70 8.45 -6.61 1.20
CA HIS A 70 8.08 -6.07 -0.11
C HIS A 70 8.80 -4.77 -0.43
N GLY A 71 9.01 -4.53 -1.72
CA GLY A 71 9.35 -3.20 -2.21
C GLY A 71 8.14 -2.28 -2.24
N LEU A 72 8.37 -0.99 -1.99
CA LEU A 72 7.37 0.07 -2.02
C LEU A 72 7.96 1.32 -2.67
N VAL A 73 7.19 1.99 -3.53
CA VAL A 73 7.58 3.27 -4.12
C VAL A 73 6.79 4.38 -3.43
N PHE A 74 7.42 5.51 -3.11
CA PHE A 74 6.78 6.65 -2.44
C PHE A 74 6.88 7.91 -3.28
N ALA A 75 5.76 8.58 -3.47
CA ALA A 75 5.71 9.89 -4.14
C ALA A 75 4.81 10.87 -3.38
N ASN A 76 5.00 12.16 -3.63
CA ASN A 76 4.19 13.21 -3.06
C ASN A 76 3.00 13.55 -3.98
N ALA A 77 1.78 13.41 -3.47
CA ALA A 77 0.54 13.68 -4.20
C ALA A 77 0.40 15.15 -4.64
N ALA A 78 1.09 16.09 -3.97
CA ALA A 78 1.16 17.49 -4.39
C ALA A 78 2.04 17.69 -5.65
N ARG A 79 2.77 16.65 -6.08
CA ARG A 79 3.63 16.63 -7.27
C ARG A 79 3.26 15.45 -8.19
N PRO A 80 2.04 15.43 -8.77
CA PRO A 80 1.48 14.24 -9.42
C PRO A 80 2.26 13.76 -10.65
N LEU A 81 3.08 14.61 -11.27
CA LEU A 81 3.93 14.19 -12.40
C LEU A 81 5.07 13.27 -11.96
N ASP A 82 5.51 13.34 -10.69
CA ASP A 82 6.53 12.45 -10.13
C ASP A 82 5.99 11.01 -10.09
N ALA A 83 4.71 10.83 -9.73
CA ALA A 83 4.05 9.53 -9.77
C ALA A 83 3.99 8.94 -11.19
N ALA A 84 3.70 9.77 -12.20
CA ALA A 84 3.67 9.32 -13.59
C ALA A 84 5.07 8.89 -14.08
N ALA A 85 6.11 9.63 -13.69
CA ALA A 85 7.49 9.30 -14.02
C ALA A 85 7.97 8.02 -13.31
N ALA A 86 7.48 7.75 -12.10
CA ALA A 86 7.82 6.56 -11.31
C ALA A 86 7.03 5.30 -11.69
N ALA A 87 5.90 5.43 -12.39
CA ALA A 87 5.03 4.32 -12.75
C ALA A 87 5.74 3.10 -13.39
N PRO A 88 6.78 3.25 -14.24
CA PRO A 88 7.53 2.12 -14.78
C PRO A 88 8.24 1.27 -13.72
N LEU A 89 8.65 1.86 -12.59
CA LEU A 89 9.24 1.12 -11.46
C LEU A 89 8.20 0.18 -10.88
N SER A 90 6.98 0.67 -10.64
CA SER A 90 5.87 -0.18 -10.21
C SER A 90 5.39 -1.16 -11.29
N ALA A 91 5.77 -1.03 -12.55
CA ALA A 91 5.36 -1.99 -13.58
C ALA A 91 6.27 -3.23 -13.64
N THR A 92 7.48 -3.18 -13.06
CA THR A 92 8.52 -4.20 -13.28
C THR A 92 9.37 -4.44 -12.03
N GLY A 93 9.94 -5.63 -11.88
CA GLY A 93 10.90 -5.92 -10.81
C GLY A 93 10.31 -5.91 -9.39
N ASP A 94 11.19 -5.69 -8.40
CA ASP A 94 10.88 -5.84 -6.97
C ASP A 94 10.43 -4.52 -6.32
N TYR A 95 10.09 -3.47 -7.10
CA TYR A 95 9.78 -2.13 -6.57
C TYR A 95 8.41 -2.02 -5.92
N GLY A 96 7.42 -2.77 -6.41
CA GLY A 96 6.10 -2.86 -5.79
C GLY A 96 5.16 -1.65 -6.01
N PRO A 97 4.09 -1.55 -5.20
CA PRO A 97 3.07 -0.52 -5.34
C PRO A 97 3.59 0.88 -5.05
N LEU A 98 2.99 1.86 -5.73
CA LEU A 98 3.18 3.28 -5.44
C LEU A 98 2.26 3.72 -4.28
N LEU A 99 2.86 4.16 -3.18
CA LEU A 99 2.22 4.78 -2.04
C LEU A 99 2.40 6.31 -2.11
N LEU A 100 1.45 7.03 -1.53
CA LEU A 100 1.41 8.49 -1.62
C LEU A 100 1.50 9.14 -0.24
N LEU A 101 2.38 10.13 -0.15
CA LEU A 101 2.33 11.17 0.87
C LEU A 101 1.46 12.31 0.35
N GLU A 102 0.78 13.04 1.24
CA GLU A 102 -0.05 14.20 0.85
C GLU A 102 0.70 15.53 0.96
N GLY A 103 1.92 15.50 1.51
CA GLY A 103 2.83 16.64 1.59
C GLY A 103 4.26 16.17 1.85
N ALA A 104 5.21 17.11 1.80
CA ALA A 104 6.63 16.78 1.87
C ALA A 104 7.14 16.45 3.28
N ALA A 105 6.48 16.98 4.32
CA ALA A 105 7.00 17.01 5.68
C ALA A 105 6.20 16.15 6.68
N GLN A 106 5.30 15.29 6.19
CA GLN A 106 4.45 14.48 7.06
C GLN A 106 4.07 13.15 6.40
N ILE A 107 4.19 12.06 7.16
CA ILE A 107 3.60 10.77 6.82
C ILE A 107 2.13 10.78 7.27
N PRO A 108 1.15 10.55 6.36
CA PRO A 108 -0.25 10.38 6.75
C PRO A 108 -0.40 9.24 7.77
N ALA A 109 -1.27 9.41 8.78
CA ALA A 109 -1.45 8.41 9.83
C ALA A 109 -1.83 7.03 9.26
N SER A 110 -2.70 6.99 8.25
CA SER A 110 -3.07 5.74 7.57
C SER A 110 -1.90 5.07 6.86
N LEU A 111 -0.96 5.85 6.31
CA LEU A 111 0.27 5.32 5.72
C LEU A 111 1.19 4.76 6.80
N ALA A 112 1.39 5.48 7.91
CA ALA A 112 2.18 5.00 9.03
C ALA A 112 1.61 3.68 9.60
N ASP A 113 0.29 3.62 9.80
CA ASP A 113 -0.41 2.40 10.25
C ASP A 113 -0.28 1.25 9.25
N TYR A 114 -0.39 1.54 7.95
CA TYR A 114 -0.18 0.54 6.90
C TYR A 114 1.23 -0.04 6.95
N LEU A 115 2.25 0.83 6.96
CA LEU A 115 3.66 0.43 7.03
C LEU A 115 3.96 -0.35 8.31
N GLY A 116 3.40 0.05 9.46
CA GLY A 116 3.52 -0.68 10.72
C GLY A 116 2.92 -2.08 10.66
N ASN A 117 1.81 -2.29 9.95
CA ASN A 117 1.20 -3.61 9.78
C ASN A 117 2.06 -4.55 8.92
N ILE A 118 2.80 -4.01 7.96
CA ILE A 118 3.72 -4.76 7.09
C ILE A 118 5.18 -4.62 7.55
N GLN A 119 5.43 -4.07 8.74
CA GLN A 119 6.78 -3.87 9.24
C GLN A 119 7.41 -5.24 9.55
N PRO A 120 8.63 -5.50 9.04
CA PRO A 120 9.33 -6.72 9.40
C PRO A 120 9.57 -6.79 10.90
N ALA A 121 9.30 -7.95 11.50
CA ALA A 121 9.53 -8.15 12.92
C ALA A 121 10.25 -9.45 13.19
N TYR A 122 11.19 -9.41 14.12
CA TYR A 122 11.92 -10.59 14.58
C TYR A 122 11.57 -10.94 16.03
N THR A 123 11.74 -12.22 16.36
CA THR A 123 11.68 -12.75 17.73
C THR A 123 12.87 -13.68 17.98
N PRO A 124 13.14 -14.07 19.25
CA PRO A 124 14.17 -15.07 19.55
C PRO A 124 13.87 -16.47 18.98
N ALA A 125 12.63 -16.74 18.52
CA ALA A 125 12.25 -18.03 17.97
C ALA A 125 13.05 -18.36 16.70
N PHE A 126 13.42 -19.63 16.52
CA PHE A 126 14.35 -20.09 15.48
C PHE A 126 13.99 -19.64 14.05
N ASN A 127 12.69 -19.60 13.71
CA ASN A 127 12.20 -19.19 12.39
C ASN A 127 12.05 -17.67 12.21
N PHE A 128 12.20 -16.88 13.27
CA PHE A 128 11.97 -15.43 13.28
C PHE A 128 13.19 -14.65 13.76
N ARG A 129 14.40 -15.24 13.68
CA ARG A 129 15.64 -14.58 14.11
C ARG A 129 15.99 -13.41 13.17
N PRO A 130 16.72 -12.37 13.66
CA PRO A 130 17.11 -11.20 12.86
C PRO A 130 17.76 -11.55 11.52
N VAL A 131 18.62 -12.57 11.49
CA VAL A 131 19.34 -13.02 10.29
C VAL A 131 18.47 -13.65 9.20
N ARG A 132 17.18 -13.92 9.48
CA ARG A 132 16.20 -14.43 8.52
C ARG A 132 15.03 -13.45 8.31
N GLY A 133 15.16 -12.22 8.82
CA GLY A 133 14.16 -11.18 8.60
C GLY A 133 14.07 -10.83 7.11
N VAL A 134 12.84 -10.74 6.60
CA VAL A 134 12.58 -10.10 5.31
C VAL A 134 12.69 -8.59 5.47
N TYR A 135 13.13 -7.87 4.43
CA TYR A 135 13.29 -6.43 4.47
C TYR A 135 12.29 -5.76 3.54
N ASN A 136 11.62 -4.72 4.03
CA ASN A 136 10.93 -3.81 3.13
C ASN A 136 11.96 -2.86 2.51
N HIS A 137 11.75 -2.50 1.24
CA HIS A 137 12.61 -1.55 0.54
C HIS A 137 11.75 -0.38 0.06
N GLY A 138 12.23 0.85 0.27
CA GLY A 138 11.53 2.06 -0.13
C GLY A 138 12.30 2.82 -1.21
N TRP A 139 11.63 3.16 -2.31
CA TRP A 139 12.14 4.11 -3.30
C TRP A 139 11.41 5.43 -3.16
N LEU A 140 12.13 6.50 -2.84
CA LEU A 140 11.56 7.84 -2.67
C LEU A 140 11.73 8.62 -3.98
N ILE A 141 10.63 9.16 -4.49
CA ILE A 141 10.61 9.87 -5.76
C ILE A 141 10.62 11.39 -5.52
N GLY A 142 11.63 12.05 -6.08
CA GLY A 142 11.83 13.49 -5.99
C GLY A 142 13.02 13.86 -5.10
N ASP A 143 13.13 15.16 -4.80
CA ASP A 143 14.16 15.73 -3.92
C ASP A 143 13.59 16.03 -2.52
N GLU A 144 14.35 16.73 -1.68
CA GLU A 144 13.90 17.11 -0.33
C GLU A 144 12.73 18.11 -0.31
N GLN A 145 12.39 18.74 -1.44
CA GLN A 145 11.16 19.54 -1.56
C GLN A 145 9.95 18.65 -1.82
N ALA A 146 10.15 17.48 -2.44
CA ALA A 146 9.11 16.49 -2.63
C ALA A 146 8.86 15.70 -1.34
N ILE A 147 9.92 15.23 -0.68
CA ILE A 147 9.86 14.50 0.60
C ILE A 147 11.05 14.95 1.44
N THR A 148 10.81 15.68 2.53
CA THR A 148 11.88 16.26 3.37
C THR A 148 12.75 15.18 4.00
N ALA A 149 14.03 15.47 4.24
CA ALA A 149 14.96 14.52 4.85
C ALA A 149 14.45 13.90 6.17
N VAL A 150 13.73 14.68 6.99
CA VAL A 150 13.10 14.18 8.22
C VAL A 150 12.04 13.12 7.89
N THR A 151 11.14 13.40 6.95
CA THR A 151 10.13 12.44 6.49
C THR A 151 10.76 11.21 5.82
N GLN A 152 11.87 11.37 5.10
CA GLN A 152 12.62 10.23 4.56
C GLN A 152 13.14 9.31 5.68
N ALA A 153 13.71 9.90 6.75
CA ALA A 153 14.20 9.14 7.90
C ALA A 153 13.08 8.47 8.72
N GLU A 154 11.92 9.13 8.84
CA GLU A 154 10.73 8.52 9.45
C GLU A 154 10.22 7.33 8.63
N LEU A 155 10.18 7.44 7.30
CA LEU A 155 9.83 6.32 6.41
C LEU A 155 10.82 5.17 6.55
N ASP A 156 12.12 5.45 6.54
CA ASP A 156 13.16 4.45 6.73
C ASP A 156 12.94 3.64 8.02
N SER A 157 12.70 4.34 9.13
CA SER A 157 12.40 3.72 10.44
C SER A 157 11.17 2.80 10.41
N LEU A 158 10.15 3.10 9.60
CA LEU A 158 8.95 2.27 9.44
C LEU A 158 9.17 1.06 8.53
N LEU A 159 10.18 1.08 7.67
CA LEU A 159 10.54 -0.04 6.78
C LEU A 159 11.57 -0.98 7.42
N GLU A 160 12.33 -0.48 8.40
CA GLU A 160 13.30 -1.26 9.15
C GLU A 160 12.66 -2.39 9.97
N ILE A 161 13.48 -3.40 10.25
CA ILE A 161 13.10 -4.55 11.06
C ILE A 161 13.04 -4.18 12.55
N SER A 162 11.89 -4.39 13.19
CA SER A 162 11.67 -4.04 14.59
C SER A 162 11.60 -5.28 15.52
N PRO A 163 12.12 -5.19 16.76
CA PRO A 163 11.95 -6.27 17.74
C PRO A 163 10.49 -6.36 18.19
N ARG A 164 9.82 -7.50 17.97
CA ARG A 164 8.47 -7.73 18.53
C ARG A 164 8.59 -8.16 19.99
N LYS A 165 7.96 -7.41 20.91
CA LYS A 165 7.68 -7.93 22.27
C LYS A 165 6.64 -9.03 22.12
N GLN A 166 6.94 -10.22 22.61
CA GLN A 166 5.97 -11.32 22.68
C GLN A 166 4.80 -10.83 23.56
N SER A 167 3.65 -10.58 22.95
CA SER A 167 2.42 -10.35 23.70
C SER A 167 2.19 -11.61 24.54
N SER A 168 2.18 -11.44 25.86
CA SER A 168 1.81 -12.50 26.79
C SER A 168 0.42 -13.02 26.41
N GLU A 169 0.35 -14.25 25.90
CA GLU A 169 -0.90 -14.98 25.78
C GLU A 169 -1.58 -15.00 27.17
N PRO A 170 -2.90 -14.82 27.25
CA PRO A 170 -3.60 -15.04 28.50
C PRO A 170 -3.45 -16.52 28.84
N SER A 171 -2.76 -16.81 29.94
CA SER A 171 -2.66 -18.14 30.51
C SER A 171 -4.06 -18.69 30.73
N VAL A 172 -4.47 -19.68 29.93
CA VAL A 172 -5.63 -20.50 30.23
C VAL A 172 -5.22 -21.43 31.35
N SER A 173 -5.31 -20.93 32.57
CA SER A 173 -5.13 -21.70 33.80
C SER A 173 -6.05 -21.10 34.84
N GLN A 174 -7.34 -21.48 34.76
CA GLN A 174 -8.22 -21.69 35.90
C GLN A 174 -9.57 -22.20 35.40
N VAL A 175 -9.68 -23.52 35.30
CA VAL A 175 -10.93 -24.23 35.61
C VAL A 175 -10.51 -25.40 36.48
N GLU A 176 -10.68 -25.23 37.79
CA GLU A 176 -10.85 -26.32 38.74
C GLU A 176 -12.27 -26.21 39.28
#